data_AF-A0A9D8GAQ4-F1
#
_entry.id   AF-A0A9D8GAQ4-F1
#
_cell.length_a   1.000
_cell.length_b   1.000
_cell.length_c   1.000
_cell.angle_alpha   90.00
_cell.angle_beta   90.00
_cell.angle_gamma   90.00
#
_symmetry.space_group_name_H-M   'P 1'
#
loop_
_entity.id
_entity.type
_entity.pdbx_description
1 polymer ?
#
loop_
_entity_poly.entity_id
_entity_poly.type
_entity_poly.pdbx_seq_one_letter_code
_entity_poly.pdbx_strand_id
1 'polypeptide(L)'
;MIDPVLERHYSDCRELMNLWREYHDFFKMAVSGEGVTPEKEGRFITLKSRIAMLHDSFMDCLEHDQNIGQNVLAIVTRSITLKHVARMSPAEIKKIELEWHESYLLLNETLGGLDDRRKRFAQVSPAQYYRQVYSKKTIEAMHRFVTGWAFKGIVGAVVVIAGFVAFLQFGGWAFLLRTPATRKLVMSVEDVFRIAYKEYPYRQATQLHRLDATHPHDIKPLTLEKARQVGAKDGIRRIGQKMGTGANDVTADLEKHEDFRCDLWQLGGAFASGDMRVFLYRLKTVSDARQVETKYRSFLAAAPASQSQDWVLFRSANIIGAAFD
;
A
#
# COMPACT_ATOMS: atom_id res chain seq x y z
N MET A 1 7.89 -31.33 -23.68
CA MET A 1 8.82 -31.37 -22.53
C MET A 1 8.14 -32.21 -21.47
N ILE A 2 8.75 -33.32 -21.06
CA ILE A 2 8.16 -34.20 -20.05
C ILE A 2 8.27 -33.49 -18.70
N ASP A 3 7.19 -33.50 -17.91
CA ASP A 3 7.20 -32.96 -16.56
C ASP A 3 8.26 -33.72 -15.73
N PRO A 4 9.31 -33.04 -15.21
CA PRO A 4 10.39 -33.70 -14.50
C PRO A 4 9.92 -34.37 -13.21
N VAL A 5 8.84 -33.87 -12.59
CA VAL A 5 8.25 -34.46 -11.39
C VAL A 5 7.53 -35.77 -11.76
N LEU A 6 6.74 -35.74 -12.84
CA LEU A 6 6.06 -36.93 -13.35
C LEU A 6 7.05 -38.03 -13.79
N GLU A 7 8.12 -37.64 -14.49
CA GLU A 7 9.15 -38.59 -14.94
C GLU A 7 9.88 -39.22 -13.74
N ARG A 8 10.20 -38.42 -12.72
CA ARG A 8 10.78 -38.91 -11.47
C ARG A 8 9.85 -39.91 -10.79
N HIS A 9 8.60 -39.53 -10.57
CA HIS A 9 7.60 -40.41 -9.94
C HIS A 9 7.40 -41.72 -10.71
N TYR A 10 7.35 -41.67 -12.04
CA TYR A 10 7.27 -42.85 -12.88
C TYR A 10 8.51 -43.74 -12.73
N SER A 11 9.71 -43.16 -12.74
CA SER A 11 10.96 -43.88 -12.54
C SER A 11 11.02 -44.54 -11.16
N ASP A 12 10.71 -43.80 -10.10
CA ASP A 12 10.75 -44.26 -8.71
C ASP A 12 9.74 -45.40 -8.48
N CYS A 13 8.49 -45.27 -8.96
CA CYS A 13 7.48 -46.33 -8.88
C CYS A 13 7.86 -47.57 -9.70
N ARG A 14 8.51 -47.39 -10.85
CA ARG A 14 8.98 -48.50 -11.69
C ARG A 14 10.13 -49.26 -11.02
N GLU A 15 11.06 -48.54 -10.39
CA GLU A 15 12.12 -49.14 -9.60
C GLU A 15 11.53 -49.92 -8.42
N LEU A 16 10.61 -49.30 -7.66
CA LEU A 16 9.92 -49.93 -6.55
C LEU A 16 9.21 -51.23 -6.97
N MET A 17 8.55 -51.25 -8.13
CA MET A 17 7.90 -52.44 -8.67
C MET A 17 8.88 -53.61 -8.87
N ASN A 18 10.06 -53.34 -9.40
CA ASN A 18 11.07 -54.36 -9.61
C ASN A 18 11.61 -54.88 -8.28
N LEU A 19 11.89 -53.99 -7.33
CA LEU A 19 12.35 -54.36 -5.99
C LEU A 19 11.27 -55.13 -5.22
N TRP A 20 9.99 -54.80 -5.42
CA TRP A 20 8.87 -55.48 -4.78
C TRP A 20 8.70 -56.92 -5.28
N ARG A 21 9.02 -57.18 -6.55
CA ARG A 21 9.11 -58.54 -7.10
C ARG A 21 10.31 -59.30 -6.53
N GLU A 22 11.49 -58.68 -6.51
CA GLU A 22 12.68 -59.31 -5.92
C GLU A 22 12.47 -59.63 -4.43
N TYR A 23 11.76 -58.76 -3.70
CA TYR A 23 11.42 -58.98 -2.29
C TYR A 23 10.58 -60.25 -2.12
N HIS A 24 9.62 -60.47 -3.01
CA HIS A 24 8.79 -61.66 -2.99
C HIS A 24 9.56 -62.93 -3.31
N ASP A 25 10.54 -62.87 -4.20
CA ASP A 25 11.42 -64.01 -4.49
C ASP A 25 12.25 -64.41 -3.26
N PHE A 26 12.80 -63.43 -2.54
CA PHE A 26 13.46 -63.66 -1.25
C PHE A 26 12.49 -64.20 -0.19
N PHE A 27 11.27 -63.66 -0.14
CA PHE A 27 10.23 -64.13 0.78
C PHE A 27 9.89 -65.59 0.54
N LYS A 28 9.63 -65.99 -0.72
CA LYS A 28 9.36 -67.38 -1.10
C LYS A 28 10.51 -68.32 -0.79
N MET A 29 11.74 -67.89 -1.05
CA MET A 29 12.95 -68.64 -0.69
C MET A 29 13.07 -68.85 0.81
N ALA A 30 12.78 -67.83 1.62
CA ALA A 30 12.79 -67.95 3.07
C ALA A 30 11.69 -68.88 3.58
N VAL A 31 10.48 -68.80 3.01
CA VAL A 31 9.34 -69.66 3.35
C VAL A 31 9.61 -71.14 3.04
N SER A 32 10.31 -71.45 1.93
CA SER A 32 10.70 -72.83 1.64
C SER A 32 11.82 -73.36 2.55
N GLY A 33 12.53 -72.47 3.25
CA GLY A 33 13.67 -72.82 4.10
C GLY A 33 14.94 -73.17 3.33
N GLU A 34 14.93 -73.06 1.99
CA GLU A 34 16.03 -73.47 1.14
C GLU A 34 16.92 -72.30 0.75
N GLY A 35 18.23 -72.45 0.93
CA GLY A 35 19.22 -71.52 0.39
C GLY A 35 19.30 -70.16 1.11
N VAL A 36 18.93 -70.08 2.39
CA VAL A 36 19.18 -68.90 3.24
C VAL A 36 20.66 -68.86 3.61
N THR A 37 21.44 -68.02 2.92
CA THR A 37 22.86 -67.77 3.22
C THR A 37 23.06 -66.36 3.80
N PRO A 38 24.14 -66.11 4.56
CA PRO A 38 24.44 -64.78 5.10
C PRO A 38 24.52 -63.68 4.03
N GLU A 39 25.00 -64.01 2.83
CA GLU A 39 25.11 -63.06 1.71
C GLU A 39 23.72 -62.65 1.21
N LYS A 40 22.79 -63.61 1.10
CA LYS A 40 21.40 -63.34 0.72
C LYS A 40 20.66 -62.55 1.78
N GLU A 41 20.95 -62.79 3.06
CA GLU A 41 20.42 -61.99 4.16
C GLU A 41 20.85 -60.51 4.03
N GLY A 42 22.13 -60.25 3.76
CA GLY A 42 22.63 -58.89 3.52
C GLY A 42 21.95 -58.21 2.33
N ARG A 43 21.74 -58.95 1.23
CA ARG A 43 20.98 -58.45 0.06
C ARG A 43 19.53 -58.13 0.40
N PHE A 44 18.87 -59.00 1.16
CA PHE A 44 17.49 -58.79 1.59
C PHE A 44 17.35 -57.53 2.45
N ILE A 45 18.26 -57.29 3.40
CA ILE A 45 18.25 -56.07 4.22
C ILE A 45 18.43 -54.82 3.33
N THR A 46 19.38 -54.87 2.40
CA THR A 46 19.63 -53.76 1.45
C THR A 46 18.41 -53.46 0.59
N LEU A 47 17.76 -54.51 0.09
CA LEU A 47 16.53 -54.43 -0.71
C LEU A 47 15.40 -53.75 0.06
N LYS A 48 15.20 -54.15 1.33
CA LYS A 48 14.20 -53.54 2.22
C LYS A 48 14.44 -52.04 2.43
N SER A 49 15.70 -51.65 2.69
CA SER A 49 16.05 -50.23 2.84
C SER A 49 15.74 -49.44 1.57
N ARG A 50 16.02 -49.99 0.39
CA ARG A 50 15.70 -49.34 -0.88
C ARG A 50 14.20 -49.21 -1.12
N ILE A 51 13.41 -50.24 -0.78
CA ILE A 51 11.95 -50.19 -0.83
C ILE A 51 11.42 -49.07 0.08
N ALA A 52 11.93 -48.98 1.32
CA ALA A 52 11.51 -47.95 2.26
C ALA A 52 11.82 -46.52 1.74
N MET A 53 12.98 -46.31 1.10
CA MET A 53 13.33 -45.01 0.51
C MET A 53 12.42 -44.59 -0.64
N LEU A 54 11.90 -45.53 -1.42
CA LEU A 54 11.01 -45.26 -2.55
C LEU A 54 9.53 -45.22 -2.15
N HIS A 55 9.20 -45.66 -0.93
CA HIS A 55 7.83 -45.72 -0.43
C HIS A 55 7.17 -44.34 -0.38
N ASP A 56 7.88 -43.31 0.08
CA ASP A 56 7.34 -41.94 0.13
C ASP A 56 6.93 -41.44 -1.26
N SER A 57 7.79 -41.64 -2.28
CA SER A 57 7.45 -41.26 -3.67
C SER A 57 6.26 -42.04 -4.20
N PHE A 58 6.09 -43.31 -3.79
CA PHE A 58 4.92 -44.09 -4.17
C PHE A 58 3.65 -43.55 -3.50
N MET A 59 3.70 -43.24 -2.20
CA MET A 59 2.57 -42.66 -1.46
C MET A 59 2.12 -41.32 -2.06
N ASP A 60 3.07 -40.48 -2.49
CA ASP A 60 2.79 -39.21 -3.17
C ASP A 60 2.06 -39.39 -4.52
N CYS A 61 2.20 -40.55 -5.16
CA CYS A 61 1.56 -40.85 -6.45
C CYS A 61 0.15 -41.42 -6.32
N LEU A 62 -0.28 -41.84 -5.13
CA LEU A 62 -1.56 -42.51 -4.91
C LEU A 62 -2.72 -41.50 -4.90
N GLU A 63 -3.69 -41.71 -5.79
CA GLU A 63 -4.94 -40.94 -5.81
C GLU A 63 -6.01 -41.55 -4.88
N HIS A 64 -5.93 -42.86 -4.64
CA HIS A 64 -6.82 -43.63 -3.77
C HIS A 64 -6.05 -44.75 -3.04
N ASP A 65 -6.74 -45.45 -2.13
CA ASP A 65 -6.23 -46.66 -1.45
C ASP A 65 -4.89 -46.51 -0.70
N GLN A 66 -4.68 -45.34 -0.09
CA GLN A 66 -3.49 -45.07 0.73
C GLN A 66 -3.25 -46.10 1.83
N ASN A 67 -4.32 -46.70 2.38
CA ASN A 67 -4.22 -47.77 3.37
C ASN A 67 -3.49 -49.01 2.83
N ILE A 68 -3.74 -49.39 1.57
CA ILE A 68 -3.03 -50.49 0.90
C ILE A 68 -1.58 -50.07 0.63
N GLY A 69 -1.36 -48.82 0.23
CA GLY A 69 -0.01 -48.27 0.07
C GLY A 69 0.85 -48.35 1.34
N GLN A 70 0.24 -48.11 2.52
CA GLN A 70 0.92 -48.24 3.81
C GLN A 70 1.30 -49.69 4.15
N ASN A 71 0.59 -50.68 3.62
CA ASN A 71 0.89 -52.09 3.86
C ASN A 71 2.27 -52.49 3.33
N VAL A 72 2.78 -51.83 2.28
CA VAL A 72 4.14 -52.07 1.74
C VAL A 72 5.19 -51.95 2.84
N LEU A 73 5.20 -50.84 3.58
CA LEU A 73 6.17 -50.60 4.64
C LEU A 73 5.89 -51.49 5.86
N ALA A 74 4.63 -51.77 6.18
CA ALA A 74 4.25 -52.68 7.26
C ALA A 74 4.72 -54.12 7.00
N ILE A 75 4.66 -54.61 5.75
CA ILE A 75 5.20 -55.91 5.34
C ILE A 75 6.72 -55.94 5.52
N VAL A 76 7.43 -54.95 4.97
CA VAL A 76 8.89 -54.83 5.06
C VAL A 76 9.36 -54.77 6.52
N THR A 77 8.61 -54.06 7.38
CA THR A 77 8.95 -53.94 8.80
C THR A 77 8.77 -55.25 9.57
N ARG A 78 7.71 -56.02 9.26
CA ARG A 78 7.44 -57.32 9.88
C ARG A 78 8.46 -58.39 9.50
N SER A 79 9.00 -58.37 8.28
CA SER A 79 9.96 -59.36 7.80
C SER A 79 11.40 -59.01 8.19
N ILE A 80 11.73 -59.03 9.49
CA ILE A 80 13.01 -58.55 10.02
C ILE A 80 14.23 -59.17 9.31
N THR A 81 14.27 -60.50 9.22
CA THR A 81 15.33 -61.30 8.56
C THR A 81 14.73 -62.45 7.76
N LEU A 82 15.47 -63.04 6.82
CA LEU A 82 15.03 -64.25 6.11
C LEU A 82 14.81 -65.42 7.09
N LYS A 83 15.68 -65.55 8.11
CA LYS A 83 15.51 -66.53 9.19
C LYS A 83 14.23 -66.32 10.00
N HIS A 84 13.82 -65.07 10.20
CA HIS A 84 12.56 -64.77 10.89
C HIS A 84 11.37 -65.18 10.04
N VAL A 85 11.39 -64.86 8.73
CA VAL A 85 10.34 -65.26 7.79
C VAL A 85 10.17 -66.79 7.74
N ALA A 86 11.26 -67.55 7.71
CA ALA A 86 11.23 -69.02 7.73
C ALA A 86 10.58 -69.63 8.99
N ARG A 87 10.46 -68.86 10.08
CA ARG A 87 9.88 -69.29 11.36
C ARG A 87 8.49 -68.71 11.62
N MET A 88 7.97 -67.90 10.71
CA MET A 88 6.62 -67.34 10.84
C MET A 88 5.57 -68.44 10.78
N SER A 89 4.42 -68.20 11.39
CA SER A 89 3.30 -69.13 11.30
C SER A 89 2.75 -69.19 9.86
N PRO A 90 2.18 -70.33 9.41
CA PRO A 90 1.57 -70.42 8.08
C PRO A 90 0.47 -69.37 7.84
N ALA A 91 -0.24 -68.97 8.91
CA ALA A 91 -1.26 -67.93 8.86
C ALA A 91 -0.65 -66.55 8.57
N GLU A 92 0.47 -66.20 9.21
CA GLU A 92 1.19 -64.94 8.97
C GLU A 92 1.80 -64.91 7.57
N ILE A 93 2.38 -66.02 7.11
CA ILE A 93 2.94 -66.15 5.76
C ILE A 93 1.86 -65.87 4.72
N LYS A 94 0.70 -66.53 4.85
CA LYS A 94 -0.45 -66.32 3.95
C LYS A 94 -0.98 -64.89 4.00
N LYS A 95 -1.01 -64.27 5.19
CA LYS A 95 -1.42 -62.87 5.35
C LYS A 95 -0.46 -61.92 4.62
N ILE A 96 0.85 -62.08 4.79
CA ILE A 96 1.85 -61.26 4.11
C ILE A 96 1.76 -61.45 2.59
N GLU A 97 1.55 -62.67 2.11
CA GLU A 97 1.40 -62.96 0.67
C GLU A 97 0.18 -62.25 0.07
N LEU A 98 -0.96 -62.24 0.78
CA LEU A 98 -2.15 -61.50 0.37
C LEU A 98 -1.91 -59.99 0.31
N GLU A 99 -1.37 -59.40 1.40
CA GLU A 99 -1.09 -57.97 1.48
C GLU A 99 -0.02 -57.54 0.45
N TRP A 100 0.95 -58.41 0.17
CA TRP A 100 1.94 -58.20 -0.89
C TRP A 100 1.28 -58.14 -2.26
N HIS A 101 0.35 -59.07 -2.54
CA HIS A 101 -0.37 -59.12 -3.81
C HIS A 101 -1.26 -57.89 -4.01
N GLU A 102 -2.00 -57.47 -2.97
CA GLU A 102 -2.80 -56.23 -3.00
C GLU A 102 -1.95 -55.00 -3.31
N SER A 103 -0.81 -54.87 -2.61
CA SER A 103 0.14 -53.77 -2.84
C SER A 103 0.73 -53.83 -4.25
N TYR A 104 0.99 -55.02 -4.78
CA TYR A 104 1.49 -55.23 -6.13
C TYR A 104 0.47 -54.79 -7.20
N LEU A 105 -0.81 -55.09 -7.00
CA LEU A 105 -1.88 -54.63 -7.91
C LEU A 105 -1.98 -53.11 -7.90
N LEU A 106 -2.02 -52.49 -6.71
CA LEU A 106 -2.07 -51.04 -6.58
C LEU A 106 -0.87 -50.34 -7.24
N LEU A 107 0.33 -50.91 -7.08
CA LEU A 107 1.54 -50.35 -7.70
C LEU A 107 1.51 -50.47 -9.23
N ASN A 108 0.92 -51.53 -9.80
CA ASN A 108 0.75 -51.66 -11.25
C ASN A 108 -0.26 -50.66 -11.79
N GLU A 109 -1.39 -50.49 -11.09
CA GLU A 109 -2.40 -49.50 -11.44
C GLU A 109 -1.82 -48.08 -11.42
N THR A 110 -1.10 -47.74 -10.34
CA THR A 110 -0.43 -46.44 -10.19
C THR A 110 0.57 -46.21 -11.33
N LEU A 111 1.39 -47.21 -11.65
CA LEU A 111 2.36 -47.12 -12.74
C LEU A 111 1.68 -46.97 -14.11
N GLY A 112 0.55 -47.65 -14.34
CA GLY A 112 -0.28 -47.47 -15.53
C GLY A 112 -0.85 -46.05 -15.64
N GLY A 113 -1.40 -45.52 -14.54
CA GLY A 113 -1.91 -44.15 -14.49
C GLY A 113 -0.83 -43.08 -14.70
N LEU A 114 0.39 -43.30 -14.23
CA LEU A 114 1.54 -42.42 -14.49
C LEU A 114 1.99 -42.50 -15.95
N ASP A 115 2.04 -43.71 -16.55
CA ASP A 115 2.40 -43.90 -17.96
C ASP A 115 1.38 -43.24 -18.90
N ASP A 116 0.09 -43.37 -18.61
CA ASP A 116 -0.98 -42.73 -19.37
C ASP A 116 -0.90 -41.20 -19.28
N ARG A 117 -0.64 -40.65 -18.08
CA ARG A 117 -0.38 -39.22 -17.91
C ARG A 117 0.82 -38.79 -18.75
N ARG A 118 1.91 -39.55 -18.70
CA ARG A 118 3.13 -39.27 -19.47
C ARG A 118 2.87 -39.25 -20.98
N LYS A 119 2.10 -40.21 -21.49
CA LYS A 119 1.67 -40.26 -22.90
C LYS A 119 0.80 -39.07 -23.27
N ARG A 120 -0.16 -38.68 -22.43
CA ARG A 120 -0.99 -37.48 -22.64
C ARG A 120 -0.14 -36.22 -22.70
N PHE A 121 0.82 -36.05 -21.79
CA PHE A 121 1.74 -34.92 -21.81
C PHE A 121 2.68 -34.91 -23.02
N ALA A 122 3.07 -36.08 -23.53
CA ALA A 122 3.84 -36.17 -24.77
C ALA A 122 3.04 -35.69 -26.00
N GLN A 123 1.71 -35.81 -25.99
CA GLN A 123 0.84 -35.38 -27.08
C GLN A 123 0.45 -33.89 -27.03
N VAL A 124 0.51 -33.24 -25.87
CA VAL A 124 0.13 -31.83 -25.71
C VAL A 124 1.28 -30.90 -26.08
N SER A 125 1.00 -29.93 -26.96
CA SER A 125 1.97 -28.88 -27.32
C SER A 125 2.37 -28.06 -26.09
N PRO A 126 3.67 -27.82 -25.84
CA PRO A 126 4.15 -27.08 -24.66
C PRO A 126 3.47 -25.72 -24.46
N ALA A 127 3.15 -25.02 -25.55
CA ALA A 127 2.51 -23.71 -25.50
C ALA A 127 1.10 -23.72 -24.87
N GLN A 128 0.35 -24.82 -25.05
CA GLN A 128 -1.01 -24.94 -24.52
C GLN A 128 -1.00 -25.24 -23.02
N TYR A 129 -0.04 -26.04 -22.54
CA TYR A 129 0.11 -26.38 -21.13
C TYR A 129 0.43 -25.14 -20.28
N TYR A 130 1.43 -24.35 -20.67
CA TYR A 130 1.79 -23.14 -19.93
C TYR A 130 0.62 -22.16 -19.85
N ARG A 131 -0.14 -21.95 -20.94
CA ARG A 131 -1.34 -21.09 -20.91
C ARG A 131 -2.37 -21.54 -19.87
N GLN A 132 -2.62 -22.85 -19.73
CA GLN A 132 -3.58 -23.35 -18.75
C GLN A 132 -3.08 -23.24 -17.30
N VAL A 133 -1.80 -23.49 -17.06
CA VAL A 133 -1.22 -23.37 -15.70
C VAL A 133 -1.19 -21.91 -15.26
N TYR A 134 -0.77 -21.00 -16.15
CA TYR A 134 -0.77 -19.58 -15.84
C TYR A 134 -2.19 -19.04 -15.67
N SER A 135 -3.16 -19.43 -16.51
CA SER A 135 -4.53 -18.95 -16.38
C SER A 135 -5.17 -19.37 -15.05
N LYS A 136 -5.02 -20.64 -14.64
CA LYS A 136 -5.54 -21.12 -13.35
C LYS A 136 -4.94 -20.36 -12.16
N LYS A 137 -3.60 -20.19 -12.14
CA LYS A 137 -2.93 -19.43 -11.07
C LYS A 137 -3.36 -17.96 -11.05
N THR A 138 -3.55 -17.34 -12.20
CA THR A 138 -4.02 -15.94 -12.25
C THR A 138 -5.47 -15.78 -11.78
N ILE A 139 -6.35 -16.72 -12.12
CA ILE A 139 -7.76 -16.69 -11.71
C ILE A 139 -7.87 -16.87 -10.19
N GLU A 140 -7.13 -17.82 -9.62
CA GLU A 140 -7.11 -18.03 -8.17
C GLU A 140 -6.52 -16.82 -7.43
N ALA A 141 -5.45 -16.22 -7.95
CA ALA A 141 -4.86 -15.01 -7.37
C ALA A 141 -5.81 -13.81 -7.43
N MET A 142 -6.51 -13.61 -8.56
CA MET A 142 -7.53 -12.57 -8.70
C MET A 142 -8.69 -12.77 -7.74
N HIS A 143 -9.20 -14.00 -7.61
CA HIS A 143 -10.29 -14.29 -6.68
C HIS A 143 -9.89 -14.00 -5.23
N ARG A 144 -8.68 -14.41 -4.81
CA ARG A 144 -8.16 -14.08 -3.47
C ARG A 144 -7.95 -12.58 -3.26
N PHE A 145 -7.54 -11.85 -4.30
CA PHE A 145 -7.37 -10.40 -4.23
C PHE A 145 -8.70 -9.68 -4.04
N VAL A 146 -9.70 -9.97 -4.87
CA VAL A 146 -11.02 -9.31 -4.83
C VAL A 146 -11.79 -9.66 -3.53
N THR A 147 -11.66 -10.89 -3.04
CA THR A 147 -12.29 -11.30 -1.77
C THR A 147 -11.49 -10.85 -0.54
N GLY A 148 -10.25 -10.41 -0.73
CA GLY A 148 -9.34 -10.01 0.33
C GLY A 148 -9.77 -8.74 1.07
N TRP A 149 -9.36 -8.65 2.33
CA TRP A 149 -9.58 -7.48 3.18
C TRP A 149 -8.97 -6.20 2.60
N ALA A 150 -7.84 -6.31 1.90
CA ALA A 150 -7.18 -5.18 1.25
C ALA A 150 -8.05 -4.53 0.17
N PHE A 151 -8.70 -5.32 -0.69
CA PHE A 151 -9.60 -4.80 -1.73
C PHE A 151 -10.82 -4.10 -1.11
N LYS A 152 -11.44 -4.71 -0.11
CA LYS A 152 -12.56 -4.08 0.63
C LYS A 152 -12.12 -2.77 1.30
N GLY A 153 -10.90 -2.72 1.85
CA GLY A 153 -10.31 -1.51 2.39
C GLY A 153 -10.15 -0.40 1.35
N ILE A 154 -9.66 -0.73 0.15
CA ILE A 154 -9.52 0.22 -0.96
C ILE A 154 -10.89 0.75 -1.39
N VAL A 155 -11.87 -0.12 -1.61
CA VAL A 155 -13.23 0.29 -2.00
C VAL A 155 -13.86 1.18 -0.93
N GLY A 156 -13.72 0.82 0.35
CA GLY A 156 -14.19 1.63 1.48
C GLY A 156 -13.54 3.02 1.50
N ALA A 157 -12.22 3.10 1.29
CA ALA A 157 -11.50 4.37 1.23
C ALA A 157 -11.99 5.26 0.07
N VAL A 158 -12.21 4.68 -1.11
CA VAL A 158 -12.74 5.41 -2.28
C VAL A 158 -14.13 5.99 -1.98
N VAL A 159 -15.02 5.21 -1.35
CA VAL A 159 -16.37 5.68 -0.99
C VAL A 159 -16.30 6.81 0.04
N VAL A 160 -15.42 6.73 1.04
CA VAL A 160 -15.21 7.80 2.03
C VAL A 160 -14.69 9.07 1.37
N ILE A 161 -13.71 8.97 0.48
CA ILE A 161 -13.18 10.12 -0.26
C ILE A 161 -14.27 10.75 -1.13
N ALA A 162 -15.03 9.95 -1.88
CA ALA A 162 -16.13 10.45 -2.71
C ALA A 162 -17.21 11.13 -1.87
N GLY A 163 -17.60 10.55 -0.73
CA GLY A 163 -18.54 11.15 0.21
C GLY A 163 -18.03 12.45 0.81
N PHE A 164 -16.73 12.52 1.13
CA PHE A 164 -16.09 13.75 1.61
C PHE A 164 -16.07 14.84 0.54
N VAL A 165 -15.72 14.52 -0.70
CA VAL A 165 -15.73 15.47 -1.83
C VAL A 165 -17.15 15.98 -2.09
N ALA A 166 -18.15 15.09 -2.10
CA ALA A 166 -19.55 15.49 -2.23
C ALA A 166 -19.97 16.42 -1.08
N PHE A 167 -19.65 16.07 0.17
CA PHE A 167 -19.94 16.92 1.33
C PHE A 167 -19.33 18.32 1.19
N LEU A 168 -18.08 18.42 0.71
CA LEU A 168 -17.44 19.70 0.43
C LEU A 168 -18.17 20.50 -0.66
N GLN A 169 -18.58 19.82 -1.75
CA GLN A 169 -19.26 20.44 -2.88
C GLN A 169 -20.65 20.98 -2.52
N PHE A 170 -21.39 20.30 -1.65
CA PHE A 170 -22.73 20.70 -1.22
C PHE A 170 -22.75 21.66 -0.01
N GLY A 171 -21.70 22.46 0.16
CA GLY A 171 -21.66 23.52 1.18
C GLY A 171 -21.29 23.03 2.58
N GLY A 172 -20.77 21.80 2.71
CA GLY A 172 -20.23 21.28 3.97
C GLY A 172 -19.16 22.20 4.57
N TRP A 173 -18.41 22.93 3.73
CA TRP A 173 -17.44 23.91 4.20
C TRP A 173 -18.08 25.08 4.97
N ALA A 174 -19.20 25.59 4.48
CA ALA A 174 -19.95 26.64 5.16
C ALA A 174 -20.56 26.12 6.48
N PHE A 175 -21.02 24.87 6.49
CA PHE A 175 -21.52 24.21 7.69
C PHE A 175 -20.43 24.06 8.78
N LEU A 176 -19.25 23.55 8.41
CA LEU A 176 -18.13 23.36 9.35
C LEU A 176 -17.62 24.68 9.95
N LEU A 177 -17.76 25.80 9.23
CA LEU A 177 -17.38 27.11 9.74
C LEU A 177 -18.36 27.70 10.75
N ARG A 178 -19.64 27.31 10.69
CA ARG A 178 -20.68 27.78 11.63
C ARG A 178 -20.50 27.16 13.02
N THR A 179 -20.02 25.92 13.09
CA THR A 179 -19.84 25.22 14.36
C THR A 179 -18.52 25.63 15.03
N PRO A 180 -18.52 26.13 16.27
CA PRO A 180 -17.31 26.64 16.94
C PRO A 180 -16.25 25.56 17.16
N ALA A 181 -16.65 24.30 17.37
CA ALA A 181 -15.73 23.19 17.57
C ALA A 181 -14.89 22.87 16.32
N THR A 182 -15.48 22.97 15.12
CA THR A 182 -14.81 22.67 13.85
C THR A 182 -14.12 23.88 13.23
N ARG A 183 -14.47 25.10 13.65
CA ARG A 183 -13.90 26.35 13.13
C ARG A 183 -12.37 26.38 13.16
N LYS A 184 -11.75 25.96 14.27
CA LYS A 184 -10.27 25.92 14.41
C LYS A 184 -9.62 24.94 13.41
N LEU A 185 -10.23 23.77 13.22
CA LEU A 185 -9.76 22.77 12.27
C LEU A 185 -9.84 23.30 10.83
N VAL A 186 -10.98 23.90 10.46
CA VAL A 186 -11.16 24.49 9.13
C VAL A 186 -10.12 25.59 8.87
N MET A 187 -9.89 26.48 9.84
CA MET A 187 -8.84 27.51 9.71
C MET A 187 -7.45 26.90 9.50
N SER A 188 -7.11 25.86 10.26
CA SER A 188 -5.82 25.17 10.12
C SER A 188 -5.66 24.53 8.74
N VAL A 189 -6.74 23.97 8.19
CA VAL A 189 -6.74 23.42 6.83
C VAL A 189 -6.63 24.52 5.77
N GLU A 190 -7.32 25.66 5.96
CA GLU A 190 -7.16 26.83 5.08
C GLU A 190 -5.73 27.38 5.10
N ASP A 191 -5.04 27.37 6.25
CA ASP A 191 -3.63 27.75 6.34
C ASP A 191 -2.72 26.81 5.53
N VAL A 192 -2.96 25.50 5.59
CA VAL A 192 -2.24 24.51 4.75
C VAL A 192 -2.52 24.75 3.27
N PHE A 193 -3.77 25.03 2.90
CA PHE A 193 -4.10 25.40 1.53
C PHE A 193 -3.39 26.67 1.08
N ARG A 194 -3.19 27.67 1.95
CA ARG A 194 -2.43 28.88 1.61
C ARG A 194 -0.94 28.61 1.37
N ILE A 195 -0.35 27.64 2.09
CA ILE A 195 1.04 27.20 1.83
C ILE A 195 1.15 26.60 0.42
N ALA A 196 0.18 25.77 0.02
CA ALA A 196 0.14 25.15 -1.30
C ALA A 196 -0.27 26.15 -2.41
N TYR A 197 -1.18 27.07 -2.09
CA TYR A 197 -1.81 28.01 -3.01
C TYR A 197 -1.74 29.43 -2.42
N LYS A 198 -0.65 30.15 -2.72
CA LYS A 198 -0.37 31.50 -2.20
C LYS A 198 -1.50 32.52 -2.44
N GLU A 199 -2.36 32.30 -3.42
CA GLU A 199 -3.47 33.18 -3.78
C GLU A 199 -4.82 32.74 -3.18
N TYR A 200 -4.83 31.80 -2.22
CA TYR A 200 -6.06 31.38 -1.56
C TYR A 200 -6.61 32.53 -0.67
N PRO A 201 -7.86 33.00 -0.89
CA PRO A 201 -8.37 34.20 -0.25
C PRO A 201 -8.57 34.03 1.26
N TYR A 202 -8.26 35.06 2.01
CA TYR A 202 -8.61 35.19 3.42
C TYR A 202 -10.08 35.56 3.56
N ARG A 203 -10.75 34.99 4.56
CA ARG A 203 -12.15 35.30 4.91
C ARG A 203 -12.26 36.49 5.84
N GLN A 204 -11.25 36.72 6.67
CA GLN A 204 -11.18 37.82 7.62
C GLN A 204 -9.77 38.40 7.59
N ALA A 205 -9.65 39.73 7.76
CA ALA A 205 -8.35 40.40 7.88
C ALA A 205 -7.57 39.87 9.10
N THR A 206 -8.29 39.35 10.10
CA THR A 206 -7.69 38.72 11.28
C THR A 206 -6.93 37.43 10.98
N GLN A 207 -7.25 36.73 9.89
CA GLN A 207 -6.62 35.47 9.48
C GLN A 207 -5.24 35.64 8.84
N LEU A 208 -4.86 36.86 8.44
CA LEU A 208 -3.48 37.12 8.05
C LEU A 208 -2.62 36.98 9.31
N HIS A 209 -2.04 35.79 9.46
CA HIS A 209 -1.16 35.46 10.56
C HIS A 209 0.14 36.25 10.44
N ARG A 210 0.63 36.70 11.60
CA ARG A 210 1.79 37.58 11.77
C ARG A 210 3.14 36.98 11.34
N LEU A 211 3.13 35.84 10.65
CA LEU A 211 4.32 35.03 10.31
C LEU A 211 4.37 34.65 8.82
N ASP A 212 3.48 35.19 7.98
CA ASP A 212 3.61 35.01 6.53
C ASP A 212 4.93 35.67 6.08
N ALA A 213 5.70 34.98 5.23
CA ALA A 213 7.07 35.38 4.83
C ALA A 213 7.18 36.74 4.10
N THR A 214 6.04 37.41 3.87
CA THR A 214 5.96 38.80 3.40
C THR A 214 6.11 39.83 4.53
N HIS A 215 6.20 39.40 5.79
CA HIS A 215 6.50 40.25 6.94
C HIS A 215 8.02 40.43 7.10
N PRO A 216 8.51 41.66 7.33
CA PRO A 216 9.91 41.86 7.71
C PRO A 216 10.20 41.07 8.99
N HIS A 217 11.17 40.17 8.95
CA HIS A 217 11.47 39.20 10.01
C HIS A 217 11.80 39.84 11.38
N ASP A 218 12.07 41.14 11.41
CA ASP A 218 12.55 41.84 12.60
C ASP A 218 11.43 42.53 13.40
N ILE A 219 10.18 42.50 12.97
CA ILE A 219 9.11 43.29 13.59
C ILE A 219 8.42 42.52 14.73
N LYS A 220 8.43 43.07 15.94
CA LYS A 220 7.72 42.50 17.10
C LYS A 220 6.34 43.16 17.25
N PRO A 221 5.24 42.38 17.31
CA PRO A 221 3.92 42.95 17.50
C PRO A 221 3.74 43.42 18.94
N LEU A 222 3.27 44.65 19.13
CA LEU A 222 2.78 45.13 20.42
C LEU A 222 1.33 44.67 20.59
N THR A 223 1.03 43.94 21.68
CA THR A 223 -0.34 43.51 21.98
C THR A 223 -1.20 44.73 22.28
N LEU A 224 -2.14 45.00 21.38
CA LEU A 224 -2.97 46.19 21.38
C LEU A 224 -4.13 46.09 22.38
N GLU A 225 -3.84 46.36 23.66
CA GLU A 225 -4.88 46.81 24.60
C GLU A 225 -5.07 48.33 24.58
N LYS A 226 -4.20 49.08 23.88
CA LYS A 226 -4.15 50.56 23.97
C LYS A 226 -4.11 51.37 22.67
N ALA A 227 -4.05 50.78 21.46
CA ALA A 227 -4.25 51.63 20.28
C ALA A 227 -5.71 52.04 20.20
N ARG A 228 -5.92 53.35 20.30
CA ARG A 228 -7.13 54.03 19.86
C ARG A 228 -7.57 53.39 18.53
N GLN A 229 -8.76 52.82 18.48
CA GLN A 229 -9.30 52.19 17.27
C GLN A 229 -9.36 53.26 16.17
N VAL A 230 -8.39 53.24 15.26
CA VAL A 230 -8.38 54.10 14.07
C VAL A 230 -9.30 53.45 13.05
N GLY A 231 -10.23 54.22 12.49
CA GLY A 231 -11.19 53.69 11.53
C GLY A 231 -10.56 53.39 10.17
N ALA A 232 -11.19 52.50 9.39
CA ALA A 232 -10.75 52.19 8.03
C ALA A 232 -10.59 53.45 7.15
N LYS A 233 -11.54 54.40 7.30
CA LYS A 233 -11.56 55.69 6.59
C LYS A 233 -10.34 56.56 6.88
N ASP A 234 -9.78 56.50 8.09
CA ASP A 234 -8.60 57.28 8.43
C ASP A 234 -7.36 56.78 7.69
N GLY A 235 -7.20 55.45 7.60
CA GLY A 235 -6.13 54.86 6.80
C GLY A 235 -6.30 55.18 5.31
N ILE A 236 -7.52 55.05 4.76
CA ILE A 236 -7.82 55.38 3.36
C ILE A 236 -7.52 56.87 3.08
N ARG A 237 -7.94 57.78 3.98
CA ARG A 237 -7.65 59.21 3.86
C ARG A 237 -6.15 59.49 3.88
N ARG A 238 -5.36 58.81 4.72
CA ARG A 238 -3.90 58.95 4.75
C ARG A 238 -3.26 58.47 3.44
N ILE A 239 -3.70 57.33 2.91
CA ILE A 239 -3.26 56.82 1.60
C ILE A 239 -3.58 57.85 0.51
N GLY A 240 -4.81 58.38 0.48
CA GLY A 240 -5.24 59.38 -0.50
C GLY A 240 -4.44 60.68 -0.42
N GLN A 241 -4.11 61.17 0.78
CA GLN A 241 -3.26 62.35 0.98
C GLN A 241 -1.84 62.15 0.42
N LYS A 242 -1.33 60.92 0.47
CA LYS A 242 0.02 60.59 -0.02
C LYS A 242 0.06 60.31 -1.53
N MET A 243 -0.98 59.71 -2.08
CA MET A 243 -1.05 59.37 -3.51
C MET A 243 -1.58 60.53 -4.38
N GLY A 244 -2.38 61.44 -3.80
CA GLY A 244 -3.10 62.47 -4.54
C GLY A 244 -4.31 61.93 -5.33
N THR A 245 -5.05 62.82 -5.97
CA THR A 245 -6.26 62.49 -6.76
C THR A 245 -5.90 62.31 -8.24
N GLY A 246 -5.34 61.14 -8.59
CA GLY A 246 -4.93 60.82 -9.97
C GLY A 246 -5.55 59.53 -10.50
N ALA A 247 -5.23 59.16 -11.75
CA ALA A 247 -5.68 57.89 -12.35
C ALA A 247 -5.23 56.64 -11.56
N ASN A 248 -4.18 56.78 -10.75
CA ASN A 248 -3.65 55.73 -9.87
C ASN A 248 -4.25 55.76 -8.46
N ASP A 249 -5.32 56.52 -8.22
CA ASP A 249 -5.99 56.55 -6.92
C ASP A 249 -6.58 55.17 -6.57
N VAL A 250 -6.16 54.66 -5.41
CA VAL A 250 -6.59 53.38 -4.85
C VAL A 250 -7.66 53.54 -3.77
N THR A 251 -7.96 54.77 -3.33
CA THR A 251 -8.90 55.02 -2.22
C THR A 251 -10.28 54.47 -2.51
N ALA A 252 -10.83 54.73 -3.71
CA ALA A 252 -12.12 54.21 -4.14
C ALA A 252 -12.19 52.68 -4.21
N ASP A 253 -11.05 52.00 -4.44
CA ASP A 253 -10.99 50.54 -4.43
C ASP A 253 -10.86 49.99 -3.00
N LEU A 254 -10.09 50.66 -2.14
CA LEU A 254 -9.98 50.32 -0.73
C LEU A 254 -11.28 50.57 0.03
N GLU A 255 -12.11 51.53 -0.38
CA GLU A 255 -13.45 51.74 0.18
C GLU A 255 -14.39 50.54 -0.01
N LYS A 256 -14.09 49.67 -0.98
CA LYS A 256 -14.84 48.42 -1.23
C LYS A 256 -14.42 47.26 -0.30
N HIS A 257 -13.62 47.51 0.74
CA HIS A 257 -13.22 46.48 1.69
C HIS A 257 -14.42 45.88 2.42
N GLU A 258 -14.37 44.57 2.66
CA GLU A 258 -15.40 43.83 3.42
C GLU A 258 -14.99 43.59 4.88
N ASP A 259 -13.70 43.69 5.20
CA ASP A 259 -13.17 43.58 6.55
C ASP A 259 -11.92 44.45 6.70
N PHE A 260 -11.65 44.90 7.92
CA PHE A 260 -10.59 45.84 8.22
C PHE A 260 -9.95 45.54 9.59
N ARG A 261 -8.62 45.61 9.65
CA ARG A 261 -7.84 45.54 10.89
C ARG A 261 -6.74 46.60 10.87
N CYS A 262 -6.52 47.27 12.00
CA CYS A 262 -5.35 48.12 12.20
C CYS A 262 -4.46 47.47 13.26
N ASP A 263 -3.19 47.29 12.93
CA ASP A 263 -2.18 46.82 13.86
C ASP A 263 -1.13 47.91 14.13
N LEU A 264 -0.50 47.82 15.30
CA LEU A 264 0.64 48.63 15.67
C LEU A 264 1.85 47.70 15.78
N TRP A 265 2.87 48.01 14.98
CA TRP A 265 4.05 47.20 14.80
C TRP A 265 5.24 47.98 15.32
N GLN A 266 6.05 47.37 16.18
CA GLN A 266 7.29 47.97 16.61
C GLN A 266 8.38 47.51 15.64
N LEU A 267 9.00 48.46 14.92
CA LEU A 267 10.17 48.17 14.10
C LEU A 267 11.25 47.60 15.03
N GLY A 268 11.57 46.32 14.88
CA GLY A 268 12.65 45.72 15.66
C GLY A 268 13.98 45.90 14.93
N GLY A 269 15.00 46.24 15.71
CA GLY A 269 16.34 46.56 15.25
C GLY A 269 17.01 47.49 16.25
N ALA A 270 18.33 47.42 16.38
CA ALA A 270 19.07 48.18 17.39
C ALA A 270 19.01 49.72 17.22
N PHE A 271 18.42 50.23 16.13
CA PHE A 271 18.52 51.63 15.72
C PHE A 271 17.20 52.32 15.31
N ALA A 272 16.04 51.67 15.39
CA ALA A 272 14.75 52.28 14.99
C ALA A 272 13.69 52.10 16.09
N SER A 273 13.43 53.15 16.86
CA SER A 273 12.38 53.17 17.90
C SER A 273 11.08 53.81 17.39
N GLY A 274 10.57 53.31 16.26
CA GLY A 274 9.35 53.81 15.63
C GLY A 274 8.18 52.82 15.75
N ASP A 275 7.00 53.34 16.10
CA ASP A 275 5.74 52.60 16.08
C ASP A 275 5.11 52.72 14.69
N MET A 276 5.19 51.67 13.89
CA MET A 276 4.60 51.61 12.55
C MET A 276 3.13 51.20 12.63
N ARG A 277 2.24 51.90 11.92
CA ARG A 277 0.82 51.51 11.84
C ARG A 277 0.53 50.78 10.55
N VAL A 278 -0.01 49.58 10.67
CA VAL A 278 -0.37 48.74 9.52
C VAL A 278 -1.87 48.64 9.40
N PHE A 279 -2.41 49.16 8.30
CA PHE A 279 -3.81 49.08 7.94
C PHE A 279 -4.01 47.91 6.99
N LEU A 280 -4.80 46.92 7.39
CA LEU A 280 -5.10 45.72 6.60
C LEU A 280 -6.55 45.81 6.10
N TYR A 281 -6.72 45.80 4.78
CA TYR A 281 -7.99 45.85 4.07
C TYR A 281 -8.23 44.52 3.36
N ARG A 282 -9.30 43.81 3.72
CA ARG A 282 -9.71 42.60 2.99
C ARG A 282 -10.69 42.98 1.88
N LEU A 283 -10.31 42.72 0.64
CA LEU A 283 -11.17 42.90 -0.52
C LEU A 283 -11.94 41.61 -0.83
N LYS A 284 -13.03 41.77 -1.60
CA LYS A 284 -13.93 40.66 -1.93
C LYS A 284 -13.23 39.56 -2.72
N THR A 285 -12.41 39.93 -3.70
CA THR A 285 -11.67 38.98 -4.53
C THR A 285 -10.18 39.27 -4.57
N VAL A 286 -9.39 38.24 -4.92
CA VAL A 286 -7.94 38.37 -5.16
C VAL A 286 -7.66 39.28 -6.36
N SER A 287 -8.57 39.31 -7.34
CA SER A 287 -8.46 40.19 -8.51
C SER A 287 -8.53 41.66 -8.12
N ASP A 288 -9.45 42.03 -7.21
CA ASP A 288 -9.58 43.41 -6.72
C ASP A 288 -8.29 43.85 -6.02
N ALA A 289 -7.72 42.98 -5.19
CA ALA A 289 -6.44 43.25 -4.52
C ALA A 289 -5.28 43.39 -5.51
N ARG A 290 -5.23 42.55 -6.55
CA ARG A 290 -4.21 42.66 -7.61
C ARG A 290 -4.35 43.98 -8.38
N GLN A 291 -5.57 44.46 -8.60
CA GLN A 291 -5.82 45.75 -9.25
C GLN A 291 -5.28 46.91 -8.39
N VAL A 292 -5.54 46.88 -7.07
CA VAL A 292 -5.00 47.88 -6.12
C VAL A 292 -3.48 47.87 -6.11
N GLU A 293 -2.85 46.70 -6.03
CA GLU A 293 -1.39 46.56 -6.10
C GLU A 293 -0.83 47.11 -7.41
N THR A 294 -1.48 46.84 -8.54
CA THR A 294 -1.05 47.31 -9.86
C THR A 294 -1.09 48.83 -9.93
N LYS A 295 -2.18 49.47 -9.45
CA LYS A 295 -2.29 50.93 -9.36
C LYS A 295 -1.20 51.54 -8.47
N TYR A 296 -0.93 50.92 -7.31
CA TYR A 296 0.13 51.36 -6.42
C TYR A 296 1.52 51.27 -7.07
N ARG A 297 1.84 50.16 -7.76
CA ARG A 297 3.10 50.01 -8.51
C ARG A 297 3.24 51.05 -9.62
N SER A 298 2.16 51.35 -10.34
CA SER A 298 2.14 52.42 -11.34
C SER A 298 2.37 53.81 -10.72
N PHE A 299 1.81 54.06 -9.53
CA PHE A 299 2.08 55.27 -8.77
C PHE A 299 3.56 55.37 -8.36
N LEU A 300 4.15 54.29 -7.82
CA LEU A 300 5.57 54.25 -7.47
C LEU A 300 6.47 54.50 -8.68
N ALA A 301 6.15 53.93 -9.84
CA ALA A 301 6.92 54.13 -11.07
C ALA A 301 6.85 55.56 -11.61
N ALA A 302 5.76 56.29 -11.31
CA ALA A 302 5.58 57.68 -11.72
C ALA A 302 6.13 58.69 -10.70
N ALA A 303 6.45 58.27 -9.47
CA ALA A 303 6.93 59.15 -8.43
C ALA A 303 8.38 59.63 -8.69
N PRO A 304 8.71 60.91 -8.46
CA PRO A 304 10.08 61.41 -8.60
C PRO A 304 11.03 60.68 -7.65
N ALA A 305 12.23 60.32 -8.12
CA ALA A 305 13.25 59.64 -7.30
C ALA A 305 13.66 60.42 -6.03
N SER A 306 13.41 61.73 -5.97
CA SER A 306 13.66 62.58 -4.81
C SER A 306 12.60 62.45 -3.70
N GLN A 307 11.47 61.78 -3.95
CA GLN A 307 10.39 61.65 -2.98
C GLN A 307 10.56 60.37 -2.16
N SER A 308 11.15 60.48 -0.96
CA SER A 308 11.17 59.38 0.02
C SER A 308 9.73 59.04 0.43
N GLN A 309 9.31 57.78 0.26
CA GLN A 309 8.02 57.33 0.74
C GLN A 309 8.14 56.85 2.20
N ASP A 310 7.36 57.46 3.08
CA ASP A 310 7.21 57.11 4.50
C ASP A 310 6.15 56.00 4.72
N TRP A 311 5.75 55.32 3.65
CA TRP A 311 4.76 54.26 3.71
C TRP A 311 4.93 53.25 2.57
N VAL A 312 4.48 52.02 2.82
CA VAL A 312 4.57 50.90 1.87
C VAL A 312 3.24 50.17 1.79
N LEU A 313 2.81 49.83 0.57
CA LEU A 313 1.66 48.96 0.33
C LEU A 313 2.11 47.58 -0.12
N PHE A 314 1.54 46.54 0.49
CA PHE A 314 1.78 45.15 0.16
C PHE A 314 0.48 44.38 -0.02
N ARG A 315 0.55 43.25 -0.70
CA ARG A 315 -0.60 42.35 -0.96
C ARG A 315 -0.32 40.94 -0.45
N SER A 316 -1.33 40.31 0.15
CA SER A 316 -1.37 38.86 0.38
C SER A 316 -2.75 38.32 0.00
N ALA A 317 -2.83 37.54 -1.07
CA ALA A 317 -4.09 37.11 -1.70
C ALA A 317 -5.06 38.29 -1.92
N ASN A 318 -6.19 38.31 -1.21
CA ASN A 318 -7.21 39.36 -1.26
C ASN A 318 -7.05 40.44 -0.17
N ILE A 319 -5.97 40.44 0.60
CA ILE A 319 -5.68 41.46 1.61
C ILE A 319 -4.65 42.45 1.06
N ILE A 320 -4.91 43.74 1.28
CA ILE A 320 -3.99 44.84 1.05
C ILE A 320 -3.56 45.41 2.40
N GLY A 321 -2.26 45.44 2.65
CA GLY A 321 -1.67 46.09 3.81
C GLY A 321 -1.04 47.42 3.42
N ALA A 322 -1.30 48.48 4.18
CA ALA A 322 -0.61 49.77 4.07
C ALA A 322 0.08 50.06 5.40
N ALA A 323 1.40 50.10 5.38
CA ALA A 323 2.25 50.37 6.54
C ALA A 323 2.73 51.82 6.49
N PHE A 324 2.56 52.56 7.58
CA PHE A 324 3.01 53.94 7.74
C PHE A 324 4.00 54.02 8.89
N ASP A 325 5.15 54.65 8.65
CA ASP A 325 6.11 55.05 9.68
C ASP A 325 5.57 56.19 10.57
#